data_AF-A0A2N8R995-F1
#
_entry.id   AF-A0A2N8R995-F1
#
_cell.length_a   1.000
_cell.length_b   1.000
_cell.length_c   1.000
_cell.angle_alpha   90.00
_cell.angle_beta   90.00
_cell.angle_gamma   90.00
#
_symmetry.space_group_name_H-M   'P 1'
#
loop_
_entity.id
_entity.type
_entity.pdbx_description
1 polymer ?
#
loop_
_entity_poly.entity_id
_entity_poly.type
_entity_poly.pdbx_seq_one_letter_code
_entity_poly.pdbx_strand_id
1 'polypeptide(L)'
;MINEARRRAYLDAMQVASWLPRTELPFAAPSRPELLLPVAAEAEPDIAVAPPAEVPVAAPVVERAPAAPVVEPPQAPRPRIAMPEPKQPEPVAAATEEQAAEPAKPIEPPPRFSLQLMRAGNVLLVVELPTGESFQSRDPAYILLKDLLRAARLPDKPQQVGDGEPIRWPLLNKGSLDQGGEAARDYVQGVMAAELENMGCDCIWLIGRPALRFAGEVDVDACYRELAVEGLGRALAMPGLEQLMEQPAAKAELWKTLRRSMPRWHIGS
;
A
#
# COMPACT_ATOMS: atom_id res chain seq x y z
N MET A 1 -44.66 -13.44 14.15
CA MET A 1 -43.24 -13.20 14.49
C MET A 1 -42.45 -14.42 14.07
N ILE A 2 -41.45 -14.27 13.19
CA ILE A 2 -40.56 -15.37 12.78
C ILE A 2 -39.66 -15.72 13.96
N ASN A 3 -39.45 -17.02 14.22
CA ASN A 3 -38.52 -17.50 15.23
C ASN A 3 -37.08 -17.10 14.84
N GLU A 4 -36.33 -16.44 15.72
CA GLU A 4 -34.98 -15.91 15.45
C GLU A 4 -33.99 -17.01 15.03
N ALA A 5 -34.17 -18.25 15.51
CA ALA A 5 -33.39 -19.40 15.07
C ALA A 5 -33.57 -19.69 13.56
N ARG A 6 -34.82 -19.66 13.09
CA ARG A 6 -35.16 -19.87 11.67
C ARG A 6 -34.62 -18.74 10.78
N ARG A 7 -34.65 -17.50 11.28
CA ARG A 7 -34.08 -16.35 10.57
C ARG A 7 -32.57 -16.50 10.38
N ARG A 8 -31.83 -16.94 11.41
CA ARG A 8 -30.38 -17.14 11.34
C ARG A 8 -30.00 -18.28 10.40
N ALA A 9 -30.71 -19.41 10.45
CA ALA A 9 -30.48 -20.52 9.52
C ALA A 9 -30.68 -20.10 8.06
N TYR A 10 -31.70 -19.27 7.78
CA TYR A 10 -31.93 -18.72 6.46
C TYR A 10 -30.81 -17.77 6.00
N LEU A 11 -30.35 -16.88 6.89
CA LEU A 11 -29.22 -15.98 6.58
C LEU A 11 -27.92 -16.76 6.34
N ASP A 12 -27.67 -17.81 7.11
CA ASP A 12 -26.52 -18.70 6.94
C ASP A 12 -26.57 -19.46 5.60
N ALA A 13 -27.75 -19.96 5.21
CA ALA A 13 -27.97 -20.59 3.90
C ALA A 13 -27.74 -19.62 2.73
N MET A 14 -27.99 -18.33 2.93
CA MET A 14 -27.67 -17.28 1.97
C MET A 14 -26.21 -16.77 2.07
N GLN A 15 -25.38 -17.41 2.89
CA GLN A 15 -23.99 -17.02 3.17
C GLN A 15 -23.85 -15.61 3.74
N VAL A 16 -24.86 -15.14 4.48
CA VAL A 16 -24.85 -13.84 5.17
C VAL A 16 -24.45 -14.05 6.63
N ALA A 17 -23.28 -13.55 7.00
CA ALA A 17 -22.79 -13.62 8.37
C ALA A 17 -23.66 -12.79 9.35
N SER A 18 -24.12 -13.43 10.42
CA SER A 18 -24.91 -12.79 11.49
C SER A 18 -24.08 -12.62 12.77
N TRP A 19 -23.97 -11.39 13.27
CA TRP A 19 -23.20 -11.06 14.49
C TRP A 19 -24.13 -10.75 15.67
N LEU A 20 -23.82 -11.28 16.86
CA LEU A 20 -24.55 -11.01 18.10
C LEU A 20 -23.59 -10.47 19.18
N PRO A 21 -23.94 -9.37 19.88
CA PRO A 21 -23.10 -8.85 20.95
C PRO A 21 -23.08 -9.82 22.14
N ARG A 22 -21.85 -10.10 22.65
CA ARG A 22 -21.61 -10.95 23.83
C ARG A 22 -21.71 -10.21 25.16
N THR A 23 -21.78 -8.89 25.11
CA THR A 23 -21.95 -8.00 26.27
C THR A 23 -23.21 -7.19 26.10
N GLU A 24 -23.91 -6.91 27.19
CA GLU A 24 -25.06 -6.00 27.15
C GLU A 24 -24.59 -4.60 26.77
N LEU A 25 -25.27 -4.01 25.79
CA LEU A 25 -25.02 -2.64 25.38
C LEU A 25 -25.92 -1.70 26.17
N PRO A 26 -25.42 -0.54 26.63
CA PRO A 26 -26.25 0.42 27.34
C PRO A 26 -27.41 0.87 26.43
N PHE A 27 -28.62 0.90 26.99
CA PHE A 27 -29.88 1.25 26.31
C PHE A 27 -30.38 0.27 25.23
N ALA A 28 -29.74 -0.89 25.07
CA ALA A 28 -30.23 -1.96 24.19
C ALA A 28 -31.05 -3.00 24.96
N ALA A 29 -31.91 -3.73 24.25
CA ALA A 29 -32.57 -4.91 24.81
C ALA A 29 -31.52 -5.99 25.13
N PRO A 30 -31.68 -6.74 26.24
CA PRO A 30 -30.76 -7.83 26.60
C PRO A 30 -30.64 -8.87 25.48
N SER A 31 -29.41 -9.29 25.20
CA SER A 31 -29.15 -10.40 24.29
C SER A 31 -29.73 -11.69 24.84
N ARG A 32 -30.39 -12.49 23.99
CA ARG A 32 -30.89 -13.81 24.39
C ARG A 32 -29.72 -14.81 24.45
N PRO A 33 -29.40 -15.40 25.62
CA PRO A 33 -28.24 -16.27 25.77
C PRO A 33 -28.37 -17.56 24.94
N GLU A 34 -29.59 -18.03 24.70
CA GLU A 34 -29.89 -19.18 23.83
C GLU A 34 -29.37 -19.00 22.39
N LEU A 35 -29.27 -17.76 21.91
CA LEU A 35 -28.76 -17.45 20.56
C LEU A 35 -27.23 -17.52 20.48
N LEU A 36 -26.52 -17.47 21.62
CA LEU A 36 -25.06 -17.60 21.66
C LEU A 36 -24.61 -19.06 21.61
N LEU A 37 -25.51 -19.99 21.87
CA LEU A 37 -25.23 -21.41 21.69
C LEU A 37 -25.08 -21.69 20.19
N PRO A 38 -24.09 -22.51 19.79
CA PRO A 38 -24.02 -23.00 18.43
C PRO A 38 -25.36 -23.67 18.13
N VAL A 39 -25.98 -23.29 17.02
CA VAL A 39 -27.16 -23.99 16.53
C VAL A 39 -26.68 -25.42 16.30
N ALA A 40 -27.10 -26.33 17.20
CA ALA A 40 -26.93 -27.74 16.95
C ALA A 40 -27.56 -27.97 15.58
N ALA A 41 -26.80 -28.54 14.65
CA ALA A 41 -27.37 -28.99 13.40
C ALA A 41 -28.52 -29.92 13.79
N GLU A 42 -29.75 -29.42 13.70
CA GLU A 42 -30.92 -30.25 13.81
C GLU A 42 -30.71 -31.29 12.71
N ALA A 43 -30.52 -32.55 13.12
CA ALA A 43 -30.48 -33.65 12.19
C ALA A 43 -31.66 -33.46 11.27
N GLU A 44 -31.37 -33.32 9.97
CA GLU A 44 -32.38 -33.15 8.94
C GLU A 44 -33.49 -34.16 9.24
N PRO A 45 -34.76 -33.73 9.39
CA PRO A 45 -35.82 -34.70 9.56
C PRO A 45 -35.72 -35.63 8.36
N ASP A 46 -35.56 -36.91 8.64
CA ASP A 46 -35.47 -37.99 7.67
C ASP A 46 -36.65 -37.82 6.72
N ILE A 47 -36.38 -37.16 5.58
CA ILE A 47 -37.38 -36.99 4.54
C ILE A 47 -37.48 -38.38 3.99
N ALA A 48 -38.51 -39.11 4.44
CA ALA A 48 -38.83 -40.43 3.93
C ALA A 48 -38.80 -40.35 2.40
N VAL A 49 -37.71 -40.87 1.83
CA VAL A 49 -37.52 -40.98 0.40
C VAL A 49 -38.60 -41.94 -0.06
N ALA A 50 -39.64 -41.39 -0.70
CA ALA A 50 -40.59 -42.20 -1.43
C ALA A 50 -39.78 -43.03 -2.45
N PRO A 51 -40.01 -44.36 -2.52
CA PRO A 51 -39.21 -45.21 -3.39
C PRO A 51 -39.39 -44.77 -4.85
N PRO A 52 -38.32 -44.68 -5.64
CA PRO A 52 -38.44 -44.39 -7.06
C PRO A 52 -39.16 -45.55 -7.75
N ALA A 53 -40.21 -45.22 -8.48
CA ALA A 53 -40.88 -46.16 -9.37
C ALA A 53 -39.88 -46.66 -10.42
N GLU A 54 -39.79 -47.99 -10.54
CA GLU A 54 -39.04 -48.68 -11.57
C GLU A 54 -39.59 -48.35 -12.96
N VAL A 55 -38.70 -47.97 -13.89
CA VAL A 55 -38.94 -48.06 -15.33
C VAL A 55 -37.71 -48.70 -15.96
N PRO A 56 -37.87 -49.67 -16.88
CA PRO A 56 -36.90 -50.73 -17.07
C PRO A 56 -35.72 -50.35 -17.98
N VAL A 57 -34.67 -51.14 -17.78
CA VAL A 57 -33.37 -51.16 -18.44
C VAL A 57 -33.49 -51.42 -19.95
N ALA A 58 -32.75 -50.63 -20.75
CA ALA A 58 -32.27 -51.05 -22.07
C ALA A 58 -30.79 -50.65 -22.21
N ALA A 59 -29.90 -51.64 -22.20
CA ALA A 59 -28.53 -51.56 -22.69
C ALA A 59 -28.49 -51.99 -24.18
N PRO A 60 -27.37 -51.89 -24.93
CA PRO A 60 -26.06 -51.35 -24.60
C PRO A 60 -25.53 -50.31 -25.62
N VAL A 61 -24.40 -49.72 -25.24
CA VAL A 61 -23.54 -48.78 -25.98
C VAL A 61 -23.07 -49.38 -27.32
N VAL A 62 -23.30 -48.64 -28.41
CA VAL A 62 -22.58 -48.82 -29.68
C VAL A 62 -21.59 -47.67 -29.82
N GLU A 63 -20.32 -48.07 -29.82
CA GLU A 63 -19.12 -47.28 -30.07
C GLU A 63 -19.21 -46.53 -31.39
N ARG A 64 -19.17 -45.20 -31.34
CA ARG A 64 -19.13 -44.34 -32.54
C ARG A 64 -17.76 -43.67 -32.61
N ALA A 65 -16.94 -44.19 -33.51
CA ALA A 65 -15.66 -43.65 -33.92
C ALA A 65 -15.76 -42.18 -34.36
N PRO A 66 -14.80 -41.30 -34.00
CA PRO A 66 -14.66 -40.01 -34.63
C PRO A 66 -13.86 -40.15 -35.93
N ALA A 67 -14.47 -39.74 -37.05
CA ALA A 67 -13.80 -39.56 -38.33
C ALA A 67 -13.01 -38.25 -38.34
N ALA A 68 -11.80 -38.29 -38.91
CA ALA A 68 -10.94 -37.14 -39.17
C ALA A 68 -11.61 -36.09 -40.09
N PRO A 69 -11.06 -34.87 -40.16
CA PRO A 69 -10.07 -34.66 -41.21
C PRO A 69 -8.79 -33.96 -40.74
N VAL A 70 -7.71 -34.44 -41.37
CA VAL A 70 -6.36 -33.91 -41.46
C VAL A 70 -6.36 -32.59 -42.23
N VAL A 71 -5.72 -31.54 -41.69
CA VAL A 71 -4.76 -30.70 -42.44
C VAL A 71 -3.66 -30.26 -41.46
N GLU A 72 -2.50 -30.91 -41.58
CA GLU A 72 -1.16 -30.51 -41.12
C GLU A 72 -0.59 -29.40 -42.06
N PRO A 73 0.62 -28.81 -41.88
CA PRO A 73 1.62 -28.87 -40.79
C PRO A 73 2.28 -27.45 -40.56
N PRO A 74 3.57 -27.30 -40.20
CA PRO A 74 4.23 -27.57 -38.92
C PRO A 74 5.00 -26.34 -38.37
N GLN A 75 5.45 -26.42 -37.11
CA GLN A 75 6.87 -26.32 -36.67
C GLN A 75 6.98 -25.88 -35.21
N ALA A 76 7.23 -26.86 -34.36
CA ALA A 76 8.08 -26.72 -33.17
C ALA A 76 9.57 -26.84 -33.61
N PRO A 77 10.59 -26.83 -32.74
CA PRO A 77 10.66 -26.46 -31.32
C PRO A 77 11.86 -25.53 -30.98
N ARG A 78 11.91 -25.08 -29.72
CA ARG A 78 13.06 -24.42 -29.07
C ARG A 78 14.29 -25.36 -29.06
N PRO A 79 15.54 -24.85 -29.09
CA PRO A 79 16.31 -24.85 -27.83
C PRO A 79 17.44 -23.78 -27.69
N ARG A 80 17.69 -23.42 -26.42
CA ARG A 80 18.98 -23.23 -25.71
C ARG A 80 20.29 -22.86 -26.45
N ILE A 81 20.95 -21.85 -25.85
CA ILE A 81 22.40 -21.66 -25.60
C ILE A 81 23.27 -21.32 -26.82
N ALA A 82 23.92 -20.15 -26.77
CA ALA A 82 25.38 -19.95 -26.84
C ALA A 82 25.71 -18.58 -27.45
N MET A 83 26.58 -17.85 -26.75
CA MET A 83 27.30 -16.66 -27.20
C MET A 83 28.07 -16.94 -28.49
N PRO A 84 28.24 -15.93 -29.37
CA PRO A 84 29.60 -15.55 -29.73
C PRO A 84 29.83 -14.04 -29.77
N GLU A 85 31.10 -13.74 -29.57
CA GLU A 85 31.76 -12.46 -29.34
C GLU A 85 32.16 -11.76 -30.68
N PRO A 86 32.91 -10.65 -30.68
CA PRO A 86 32.63 -9.42 -31.41
C PRO A 86 33.39 -9.29 -32.75
N LYS A 87 33.01 -8.30 -33.58
CA LYS A 87 33.88 -7.83 -34.67
C LYS A 87 33.70 -6.33 -34.95
N GLN A 88 34.83 -5.62 -34.83
CA GLN A 88 35.06 -4.21 -35.14
C GLN A 88 34.63 -3.83 -36.57
N PRO A 89 34.46 -2.51 -36.83
CA PRO A 89 35.56 -1.79 -37.48
C PRO A 89 35.84 -0.39 -36.90
N GLU A 90 37.11 -0.09 -36.67
CA GLU A 90 37.72 1.26 -36.73
C GLU A 90 37.99 1.65 -38.21
N PRO A 91 38.50 2.85 -38.53
CA PRO A 91 38.18 4.20 -38.04
C PRO A 91 37.99 5.19 -39.22
N VAL A 92 37.35 6.34 -38.99
CA VAL A 92 37.64 7.55 -39.81
C VAL A 92 37.80 8.72 -38.86
N ALA A 93 39.04 9.22 -38.81
CA ALA A 93 39.42 10.42 -38.11
C ALA A 93 38.85 11.67 -38.81
N ALA A 94 38.24 12.55 -38.02
CA ALA A 94 38.27 13.98 -38.26
C ALA A 94 38.30 14.66 -36.89
N ALA A 95 39.49 15.19 -36.56
CA ALA A 95 39.73 16.00 -35.39
C ALA A 95 38.91 17.28 -35.44
N THR A 96 38.34 17.71 -34.30
CA THR A 96 38.27 19.12 -33.89
C THR A 96 37.98 19.15 -32.38
N GLU A 97 38.95 19.70 -31.65
CA GLU A 97 38.88 20.36 -30.34
C GLU A 97 38.49 19.52 -29.10
N GLU A 98 39.56 19.11 -28.42
CA GLU A 98 39.67 19.08 -26.96
C GLU A 98 39.09 20.37 -26.34
N GLN A 99 37.81 20.33 -26.01
CA GLN A 99 37.30 21.02 -24.83
C GLN A 99 37.16 19.95 -23.76
N ALA A 100 37.95 20.12 -22.70
CA ALA A 100 37.89 19.34 -21.49
C ALA A 100 36.46 19.32 -20.95
N ALA A 101 35.70 18.30 -21.34
CA ALA A 101 34.45 17.95 -20.69
C ALA A 101 34.83 17.37 -19.33
N GLU A 102 34.57 18.14 -18.28
CA GLU A 102 34.44 17.61 -16.93
C GLU A 102 33.57 16.36 -16.99
N PRO A 103 33.94 15.28 -16.27
CA PRO A 103 33.28 13.99 -16.41
C PRO A 103 31.80 14.17 -16.07
N ALA A 104 30.95 14.03 -17.10
CA ALA A 104 29.52 14.00 -16.95
C ALA A 104 29.19 12.94 -15.89
N LYS A 105 28.77 13.41 -14.70
CA LYS A 105 28.25 12.54 -13.66
C LYS A 105 27.18 11.67 -14.31
N PRO A 106 27.20 10.34 -14.10
CA PRO A 106 26.21 9.46 -14.70
C PRO A 106 24.83 9.97 -14.30
N ILE A 107 24.06 10.41 -15.30
CA ILE A 107 22.69 10.89 -15.11
C ILE A 107 21.89 9.65 -14.68
N GLU A 108 21.77 9.44 -13.37
CA GLU A 108 20.83 8.47 -12.83
C GLU A 108 19.45 8.81 -13.39
N PRO A 109 18.67 7.81 -13.86
CA PRO A 109 17.34 8.07 -14.37
C PRO A 109 16.54 8.85 -13.33
N PRO A 110 15.79 9.90 -13.73
CA PRO A 110 15.10 10.76 -12.79
C PRO A 110 14.17 9.91 -11.91
N PRO A 111 14.28 10.02 -10.58
CA PRO A 111 13.48 9.21 -9.69
C PRO A 111 11.99 9.49 -9.94
N ARG A 112 11.14 8.50 -9.69
CA ARG A 112 9.68 8.68 -9.81
C ARG A 112 9.05 8.40 -8.48
N PHE A 113 8.41 9.40 -7.91
CA PHE A 113 7.72 9.26 -6.65
C PHE A 113 6.61 10.29 -6.52
N SER A 114 5.72 10.05 -5.56
CA SER A 114 4.71 11.01 -5.17
C SER A 114 4.66 11.12 -3.65
N LEU A 115 4.72 12.35 -3.14
CA LEU A 115 4.69 12.66 -1.71
C LEU A 115 3.52 13.58 -1.41
N GLN A 116 2.77 13.27 -0.35
CA GLN A 116 1.72 14.15 0.16
C GLN A 116 2.16 14.76 1.47
N LEU A 117 2.09 16.09 1.55
CA LEU A 117 2.34 16.85 2.77
C LEU A 117 1.01 17.08 3.49
N MET A 118 0.98 16.75 4.77
CA MET A 118 -0.18 16.94 5.63
C MET A 118 0.24 17.46 6.99
N ARG A 119 -0.64 18.17 7.67
CA ARG A 119 -0.46 18.70 9.02
C ARG A 119 -1.36 17.96 9.99
N ALA A 120 -0.79 17.51 11.10
CA ALA A 120 -1.57 17.04 12.26
C ALA A 120 -1.09 17.76 13.52
N GLY A 121 -1.82 18.81 13.92
CA GLY A 121 -1.44 19.65 15.05
C GLY A 121 -0.10 20.37 14.79
N ASN A 122 0.92 20.00 15.57
CA ASN A 122 2.28 20.55 15.52
C ASN A 122 3.27 19.61 14.82
N VAL A 123 2.78 18.70 13.98
CA VAL A 123 3.61 17.76 13.23
C VAL A 123 3.32 17.91 11.74
N LEU A 124 4.39 18.04 10.95
CA LEU A 124 4.35 17.90 9.50
C LEU A 124 4.51 16.42 9.14
N LEU A 125 3.59 15.91 8.34
CA LEU A 125 3.58 14.54 7.84
C LEU A 125 3.97 14.58 6.37
N VAL A 126 5.01 13.83 6.01
CA VAL A 126 5.43 13.64 4.61
C VAL A 126 5.22 12.17 4.28
N VAL A 127 4.21 11.89 3.44
CA VAL A 127 3.72 10.53 3.21
C VAL A 127 3.92 10.10 1.77
N GLU A 128 4.53 8.94 1.57
CA GLU A 128 4.63 8.28 0.26
C GLU A 128 3.26 7.83 -0.27
N LEU A 129 2.98 8.19 -1.51
CA LEU A 129 1.82 7.74 -2.27
C LEU A 129 2.27 6.82 -3.41
N PRO A 130 2.15 5.49 -3.27
CA PRO A 130 2.61 4.55 -4.30
C PRO A 130 1.82 4.66 -5.61
N THR A 131 0.55 5.08 -5.54
CA THR A 131 -0.33 5.27 -6.71
C THR A 131 -0.22 6.68 -7.31
N GLY A 132 0.38 7.65 -6.60
CA GLY A 132 0.41 9.06 -7.00
C GLY A 132 -0.93 9.81 -6.89
N GLU A 133 -1.95 9.15 -6.34
CA GLU A 133 -3.26 9.73 -6.03
C GLU A 133 -3.34 10.15 -4.57
N SER A 134 -4.02 11.26 -4.28
CA SER A 134 -4.25 11.71 -2.91
C SER A 134 -5.07 10.69 -2.11
N PHE A 135 -4.86 10.64 -0.80
CA PHE A 135 -5.60 9.73 0.07
C PHE A 135 -7.12 9.90 -0.03
N GLN A 136 -7.81 8.78 -0.22
CA GLN A 136 -9.27 8.70 -0.13
C GLN A 136 -9.69 8.31 1.29
N SER A 137 -10.87 8.75 1.72
CA SER A 137 -11.33 8.47 3.10
C SER A 137 -11.51 6.98 3.43
N ARG A 138 -11.66 6.12 2.42
CA ARG A 138 -11.81 4.66 2.55
C ARG A 138 -10.50 3.89 2.33
N ASP A 139 -9.42 4.59 2.01
CA ASP A 139 -8.13 3.96 1.75
C ASP A 139 -7.59 3.31 3.04
N PRO A 140 -7.24 2.00 3.02
CA PRO A 140 -6.64 1.32 4.16
C PRO A 140 -5.38 2.01 4.70
N ALA A 141 -4.51 2.54 3.84
CA ALA A 141 -3.30 3.26 4.25
C ALA A 141 -3.67 4.53 5.02
N TYR A 142 -4.68 5.27 4.54
CA TYR A 142 -5.19 6.46 5.23
C TYR A 142 -5.82 6.12 6.58
N ILE A 143 -6.57 5.02 6.67
CA ILE A 143 -7.13 4.55 7.95
C ILE A 143 -6.00 4.21 8.94
N LEU A 144 -4.95 3.50 8.49
CA LEU A 144 -3.78 3.21 9.32
C LEU A 144 -3.09 4.49 9.78
N LEU A 145 -2.92 5.48 8.90
CA LEU A 145 -2.35 6.78 9.26
C LEU A 145 -3.19 7.46 10.36
N LYS A 146 -4.52 7.47 10.24
CA LYS A 146 -5.40 8.03 11.26
C LYS A 146 -5.29 7.30 12.60
N ASP A 147 -5.18 5.98 12.58
CA ASP A 147 -5.00 5.19 13.79
C ASP A 147 -3.63 5.46 14.45
N LEU A 148 -2.57 5.66 13.65
CA LEU A 148 -1.26 6.08 14.15
C LEU A 148 -1.30 7.48 14.77
N LEU A 149 -1.97 8.44 14.15
CA LEU A 149 -2.17 9.78 14.70
C LEU A 149 -2.94 9.74 16.02
N ARG A 150 -4.03 8.97 16.07
CA ARG A 150 -4.81 8.75 17.30
C ARG A 150 -3.95 8.12 18.39
N ALA A 151 -3.12 7.13 18.04
CA ALA A 151 -2.21 6.49 18.97
C ALA A 151 -1.16 7.49 19.51
N ALA A 152 -0.64 8.36 18.64
CA ALA A 152 0.27 9.46 18.97
C ALA A 152 -0.38 10.65 19.71
N ARG A 153 -1.68 10.60 20.00
CA ARG A 153 -2.46 11.69 20.62
C ARG A 153 -2.47 12.99 19.78
N LEU A 154 -2.30 12.87 18.47
CA LEU A 154 -2.43 13.96 17.51
C LEU A 154 -3.87 14.02 16.95
N PRO A 155 -4.29 15.15 16.35
CA PRO A 155 -5.58 15.24 15.67
C PRO A 155 -5.72 14.14 14.60
N ASP A 156 -6.84 13.42 14.63
CA ASP A 156 -7.10 12.28 13.74
C ASP A 156 -7.54 12.69 12.32
N LYS A 157 -7.65 14.00 12.07
CA LYS A 157 -7.94 14.61 10.78
C LYS A 157 -6.72 15.39 10.32
N PRO A 158 -5.76 14.74 9.64
CA PRO A 158 -4.64 15.46 9.06
C PRO A 158 -5.16 16.40 7.96
N GLN A 159 -4.79 17.67 8.05
CA GLN A 159 -5.13 18.70 7.06
C GLN A 159 -4.11 18.64 5.93
N GLN A 160 -4.55 18.65 4.68
CA GLN A 160 -3.62 18.79 3.57
C GLN A 160 -3.03 20.19 3.59
N VAL A 161 -1.74 20.28 3.26
CA VAL A 161 -0.97 21.52 3.31
C VAL A 161 -0.82 22.08 1.88
N GLY A 162 -0.69 23.40 1.75
CA GLY A 162 -0.65 24.11 0.47
C GLY A 162 -1.95 23.95 -0.34
N ASP A 163 -1.82 23.63 -1.63
CA ASP A 163 -2.95 23.40 -2.54
C ASP A 163 -3.60 22.02 -2.36
N GLY A 164 -3.08 21.20 -1.45
CA GLY A 164 -3.52 19.83 -1.20
C GLY A 164 -3.19 18.84 -2.32
N GLU A 165 -2.49 19.29 -3.37
CA GLU A 165 -1.97 18.45 -4.43
C GLU A 165 -0.71 17.70 -3.96
N PRO A 166 -0.59 16.39 -4.22
CA PRO A 166 0.62 15.66 -3.92
C PRO A 166 1.76 16.13 -4.81
N ILE A 167 2.95 16.25 -4.23
CA ILE A 167 4.19 16.50 -4.96
C ILE A 167 4.47 15.29 -5.85
N ARG A 168 4.49 15.51 -7.17
CA ARG A 168 4.80 14.47 -8.16
C ARG A 168 6.15 14.78 -8.79
N TRP A 169 7.08 13.84 -8.68
CA TRP A 169 8.38 13.92 -9.32
C TRP A 169 8.50 12.81 -10.37
N PRO A 170 9.01 13.08 -11.58
CA PRO A 170 9.45 14.37 -12.13
C PRO A 170 8.31 15.39 -12.31
N LEU A 171 8.61 16.68 -12.14
CA LEU A 171 7.67 17.78 -12.36
C LEU A 171 7.26 17.91 -13.83
N LEU A 172 8.20 17.65 -14.73
CA LEU A 172 8.02 17.76 -16.17
C LEU A 172 8.41 16.45 -16.85
N ASN A 173 7.48 15.87 -17.61
CA ASN A 173 7.74 14.68 -18.42
C ASN A 173 8.65 14.97 -19.64
N LYS A 174 8.79 16.24 -20.02
CA LYS A 174 9.61 16.71 -21.14
C LYS A 174 10.23 18.05 -20.77
N GLY A 175 11.54 18.17 -20.92
CA GLY A 175 12.27 19.41 -20.65
C GLY A 175 13.76 19.16 -20.49
N SER A 176 14.55 20.23 -20.59
CA SER A 176 15.99 20.24 -20.30
C SER A 176 16.29 20.52 -18.82
N LEU A 177 15.26 20.59 -17.96
CA LEU A 177 15.44 20.83 -16.53
C LEU A 177 16.08 19.61 -15.90
N ASP A 178 17.11 19.84 -15.08
CA ASP A 178 17.71 18.78 -14.26
C ASP A 178 16.67 18.30 -13.24
N GLN A 179 16.22 17.07 -13.43
CA GLN A 179 15.26 16.40 -12.55
C GLN A 179 15.91 15.17 -11.88
N GLY A 180 17.23 15.22 -11.72
CA GLY A 180 18.02 14.23 -11.00
C GLY A 180 17.64 14.14 -9.52
N GLY A 181 18.28 13.20 -8.81
CA GLY A 181 17.98 12.93 -7.40
C GLY A 181 18.29 14.10 -6.46
N GLU A 182 19.29 14.93 -6.78
CA GLU A 182 19.66 16.12 -6.00
C GLU A 182 18.60 17.22 -6.14
N ALA A 183 18.20 17.56 -7.37
CA ALA A 183 17.12 18.51 -7.62
C ALA A 183 15.78 18.09 -6.95
N ALA A 184 15.50 16.80 -6.91
CA ALA A 184 14.32 16.27 -6.22
C ALA A 184 14.37 16.50 -4.70
N ARG A 185 15.56 16.37 -4.09
CA ARG A 185 15.80 16.65 -2.66
C ARG A 185 15.59 18.13 -2.38
N ASP A 186 16.26 18.99 -3.12
CA ASP A 186 16.20 20.43 -2.94
C ASP A 186 14.77 20.95 -3.05
N TYR A 187 14.00 20.42 -4.01
CA TYR A 187 12.59 20.76 -4.15
C TYR A 187 11.76 20.32 -2.93
N VAL A 188 11.86 19.05 -2.52
CA VAL A 188 11.07 18.52 -1.39
C VAL A 188 11.44 19.23 -0.08
N GLN A 189 12.73 19.45 0.18
CA GLN A 189 13.21 20.16 1.36
C GLN A 189 12.80 21.63 1.34
N GLY A 190 12.83 22.30 0.19
CA GLY A 190 12.37 23.68 0.05
C GLY A 190 10.87 23.84 0.34
N VAL A 191 10.04 22.93 -0.18
CA VAL A 191 8.60 22.92 0.13
C VAL A 191 8.37 22.64 1.62
N MET A 192 9.10 21.68 2.21
CA MET A 192 8.98 21.40 3.64
C MET A 192 9.44 22.57 4.51
N ALA A 193 10.54 23.25 4.16
CA ALA A 193 11.04 24.41 4.89
C ALA A 193 9.98 25.52 4.93
N ALA A 194 9.39 25.84 3.78
CA ALA A 194 8.31 26.82 3.69
C ALA A 194 7.12 26.45 4.58
N GLU A 195 6.73 25.18 4.60
CA GLU A 195 5.60 24.74 5.42
C GLU A 195 5.90 24.69 6.92
N LEU A 196 7.13 24.35 7.31
CA LEU A 196 7.55 24.38 8.71
C LEU A 196 7.64 25.83 9.23
N GLU A 197 8.13 26.76 8.41
CA GLU A 197 8.13 28.20 8.72
C GLU A 197 6.69 28.73 8.90
N ASN A 198 5.77 28.34 8.01
CA ASN A 198 4.36 28.74 8.10
C ASN A 198 3.66 28.19 9.35
N MET A 199 3.98 26.95 9.75
CA MET A 199 3.35 26.29 10.89
C MET A 199 4.02 26.57 12.23
N GLY A 200 5.30 26.95 12.23
CA GLY A 200 6.12 27.13 13.42
C GLY A 200 6.35 25.81 14.18
N CYS A 201 6.53 24.69 13.48
CA CYS A 201 6.75 23.38 14.09
C CYS A 201 8.10 22.76 13.73
N ASP A 202 8.69 22.03 14.69
CA ASP A 202 10.02 21.41 14.53
C ASP A 202 9.98 19.87 14.40
N CYS A 203 8.78 19.30 14.39
CA CYS A 203 8.55 17.85 14.38
C CYS A 203 7.99 17.41 13.02
N ILE A 204 8.69 16.48 12.38
CA ILE A 204 8.35 15.94 11.06
C ILE A 204 8.20 14.42 11.17
N TRP A 205 7.25 13.81 10.48
CA TRP A 205 7.23 12.37 10.23
C TRP A 205 7.52 12.11 8.75
N LEU A 206 8.52 11.30 8.48
CA LEU A 206 8.90 10.86 7.14
C LEU A 206 8.41 9.42 6.96
N ILE A 207 7.39 9.24 6.14
CA ILE A 207 6.71 7.96 5.96
C ILE A 207 6.95 7.47 4.54
N GLY A 208 7.69 6.37 4.42
CA GLY A 208 8.01 5.77 3.13
C GLY A 208 9.41 6.07 2.62
N ARG A 209 9.85 5.31 1.62
CA ARG A 209 11.25 5.36 1.14
C ARG A 209 11.59 6.69 0.47
N PRO A 210 10.74 7.25 -0.41
CA PRO A 210 11.01 8.54 -1.02
C PRO A 210 11.04 9.66 0.02
N ALA A 211 10.19 9.61 1.05
CA ALA A 211 10.23 10.59 2.14
C ALA A 211 11.59 10.54 2.87
N LEU A 212 12.08 9.34 3.18
CA LEU A 212 13.39 9.18 3.83
C LEU A 212 14.55 9.68 2.96
N ARG A 213 14.58 9.26 1.68
CA ARG A 213 15.69 9.58 0.75
C ARG A 213 15.72 11.03 0.30
N PHE A 214 14.55 11.63 0.08
CA PHE A 214 14.45 12.97 -0.51
C PHE A 214 14.26 14.07 0.52
N ALA A 215 13.52 13.82 1.60
CA ALA A 215 13.37 14.82 2.66
C ALA A 215 14.41 14.67 3.77
N GLY A 216 14.69 13.43 4.19
CA GLY A 216 15.57 13.16 5.33
C GLY A 216 17.05 12.92 4.99
N GLU A 217 17.39 12.86 3.70
CA GLU A 217 18.74 12.50 3.21
C GLU A 217 19.29 11.19 3.78
N VAL A 218 18.39 10.26 4.13
CA VAL A 218 18.74 8.97 4.74
C VAL A 218 18.22 7.81 3.91
N ASP A 219 18.85 6.65 4.07
CA ASP A 219 18.36 5.41 3.49
C ASP A 219 17.38 4.70 4.44
N VAL A 220 16.76 3.63 3.94
CA VAL A 220 15.76 2.80 4.64
C VAL A 220 16.29 2.22 5.95
N ASP A 221 17.62 2.06 6.09
CA ASP A 221 18.28 1.59 7.33
C ASP A 221 18.05 2.52 8.54
N ALA A 222 17.67 3.78 8.29
CA ALA A 222 17.32 4.75 9.32
C ALA A 222 15.88 4.62 9.84
N CYS A 223 15.07 3.68 9.32
CA CYS A 223 13.71 3.47 9.80
C CYS A 223 13.64 3.24 11.32
N TYR A 224 12.54 3.68 11.93
CA TYR A 224 12.28 3.58 13.36
C TYR A 224 13.25 4.37 14.24
N ARG A 225 13.91 5.40 13.69
CA ARG A 225 14.81 6.30 14.43
C ARG A 225 14.37 7.75 14.27
N GLU A 226 14.78 8.55 15.24
CA GLU A 226 14.71 10.01 15.13
C GLU A 226 15.96 10.50 14.41
N LEU A 227 15.76 11.40 13.45
CA LEU A 227 16.78 12.03 12.65
C LEU A 227 16.73 13.53 12.91
N ALA A 228 17.90 14.17 12.91
CA ALA A 228 17.99 15.61 12.82
C ALA A 228 18.29 15.93 11.36
N VAL A 229 17.34 16.60 10.70
CA VAL A 229 17.50 17.07 9.32
C VAL A 229 17.96 18.53 9.41
N GLU A 230 19.11 18.81 8.80
CA GLU A 230 19.69 20.15 8.81
C GLU A 230 18.70 21.15 8.20
N GLY A 231 18.47 22.29 8.87
CA GLY A 231 17.54 23.33 8.43
C GLY A 231 16.04 23.03 8.64
N LEU A 232 15.62 21.77 8.82
CA LEU A 232 14.19 21.39 8.94
C LEU A 232 13.81 20.93 10.37
N GLY A 233 14.78 20.57 11.21
CA GLY A 233 14.53 20.16 12.59
C GLY A 233 14.56 18.65 12.78
N ARG A 234 13.62 18.10 13.56
CA ARG A 234 13.66 16.67 13.94
C ARG A 234 12.61 15.87 13.18
N ALA A 235 13.07 14.84 12.49
CA ALA A 235 12.25 13.94 11.71
C ALA A 235 12.17 12.55 12.35
N LEU A 236 10.97 11.96 12.38
CA LEU A 236 10.76 10.56 12.71
C LEU A 236 10.75 9.73 11.43
N ALA A 237 11.72 8.86 11.27
CA ALA A 237 11.83 7.98 10.11
C ALA A 237 10.93 6.75 10.26
N MET A 238 10.05 6.53 9.29
CA MET A 238 9.10 5.43 9.29
C MET A 238 9.07 4.72 7.93
N PRO A 239 8.84 3.39 7.93
CA PRO A 239 8.53 2.67 6.70
C PRO A 239 7.22 3.18 6.06
N GLY A 240 7.00 2.82 4.80
CA GLY A 240 5.77 3.16 4.08
C GLY A 240 4.53 2.53 4.75
N LEU A 241 3.38 3.16 4.59
CA LEU A 241 2.12 2.68 5.18
C LEU A 241 1.75 1.28 4.68
N GLU A 242 1.93 1.02 3.38
CA GLU A 242 1.70 -0.30 2.80
C GLU A 242 2.62 -1.38 3.41
N GLN A 243 3.90 -1.05 3.59
CA GLN A 243 4.85 -1.98 4.22
C GLN A 243 4.45 -2.28 5.68
N LEU A 244 3.94 -1.29 6.42
CA LEU A 244 3.41 -1.50 7.78
C LEU A 244 2.14 -2.37 7.78
N MET A 245 1.34 -2.31 6.72
CA MET A 245 0.17 -3.17 6.58
C MET A 245 0.57 -4.62 6.28
N GLU A 246 1.52 -4.82 5.37
CA GLU A 246 2.04 -6.14 5.00
C GLU A 246 2.78 -6.83 6.16
N GLN A 247 3.46 -6.05 7.01
CA GLN A 247 4.29 -6.56 8.10
C GLN A 247 3.81 -6.05 9.46
N PRO A 248 2.79 -6.68 10.07
CA PRO A 248 2.25 -6.25 11.36
C PRO A 248 3.28 -6.19 12.49
N ALA A 249 4.33 -7.02 12.45
CA ALA A 249 5.40 -7.02 13.44
C ALA A 249 6.16 -5.68 13.48
N ALA A 250 6.29 -4.99 12.35
CA ALA A 250 6.94 -3.67 12.25
C ALA A 250 6.21 -2.59 13.08
N LYS A 251 4.90 -2.75 13.31
CA LYS A 251 4.11 -1.80 14.12
C LYS A 251 4.55 -1.76 15.57
N ALA A 252 5.07 -2.87 16.11
CA ALA A 252 5.55 -2.92 17.50
C ALA A 252 6.82 -2.07 17.68
N GLU A 253 7.77 -2.18 16.75
CA GLU A 253 8.99 -1.36 16.75
C GLU A 253 8.65 0.11 16.51
N LEU A 254 7.78 0.39 15.53
CA LEU A 254 7.28 1.75 15.29
C LEU A 254 6.66 2.35 16.56
N TRP A 255 5.82 1.60 17.28
CA TRP A 255 5.16 2.08 18.49
C TRP A 255 6.16 2.42 19.61
N LYS A 256 7.23 1.64 19.77
CA LYS A 256 8.30 1.95 20.74
C LYS A 256 8.96 3.28 20.42
N THR A 257 9.32 3.49 19.16
CA THR A 257 9.93 4.74 18.71
C THR A 257 8.96 5.91 18.86
N LEU A 258 7.70 5.75 18.42
CA LEU A 258 6.67 6.77 18.52
C LEU A 258 6.46 7.23 19.99
N ARG A 259 6.39 6.29 20.93
CA ARG A 259 6.27 6.60 22.37
C ARG A 259 7.45 7.39 22.92
N ARG A 260 8.66 7.13 22.41
CA ARG A 260 9.87 7.87 22.81
C ARG A 260 9.83 9.32 22.31
N SER A 261 9.31 9.53 21.10
CA SER A 261 9.22 10.84 20.45
C SER A 261 7.99 11.66 20.86
N MET A 262 6.93 11.02 21.36
CA MET A 262 5.65 11.63 21.76
C MET A 262 5.76 12.93 22.56
N PRO A 263 6.62 13.04 23.60
CA PRO A 263 6.69 14.27 24.39
C PRO A 263 6.98 15.51 23.56
N ARG A 264 7.69 15.40 22.43
CA ARG A 264 8.17 16.55 21.67
C ARG A 264 7.08 17.32 20.94
N TRP A 265 6.18 16.62 20.26
CA TRP A 265 5.10 17.28 19.55
C TRP A 265 3.94 17.71 20.46
N HIS A 266 3.94 17.28 21.73
CA HIS A 266 3.01 17.76 22.75
C HIS A 266 3.48 19.03 23.48
N ILE A 267 4.77 19.38 23.41
CA ILE A 267 5.30 20.55 24.13
C ILE A 267 4.93 21.87 23.44
N GLY A 268 4.50 21.84 22.17
CA GLY A 268 4.13 23.04 21.40
C GLY A 268 2.64 23.41 21.39
N SER A 269 1.78 22.77 22.20
CA SER A 269 0.33 23.05 22.26
C SER A 269 -0.06 23.92 23.45
#